data_AF-A0A8J4VEM5-F1
#
_entry.id   AF-A0A8J4VEM5-F1
#
_cell.length_a   1.000
_cell.length_b   1.000
_cell.length_c   1.000
_cell.angle_alpha   90.00
_cell.angle_beta   90.00
_cell.angle_gamma   90.00
#
_symmetry.space_group_name_H-M   'P 1'
#
loop_
_entity.id
_entity.type
_entity.pdbx_description
1 polymer ?
#
loop_
_entity_poly.entity_id
_entity_poly.type
_entity_poly.pdbx_seq_one_letter_code
_entity_poly.pdbx_strand_id
1 'polypeptide(L)' 'MHDLLQELGRDIVRQECPKDPGKRSRLWLFEDIDNVLTKNTGTKAIQGIVLKLHEPKKRVPFKIVDIKFPIKEF' A
#
# COMPACT_ATOMS: atom_id res chain seq x y z
N MET A 1 11.27 16.84 -12.51
CA MET A 1 12.19 16.10 -11.62
C MET A 1 12.67 14.91 -12.43
N HIS A 2 13.95 14.87 -12.82
CA HIS A 2 14.46 13.91 -13.80
C HIS A 2 14.08 12.47 -13.46
N ASP A 3 13.42 11.80 -14.39
CA ASP A 3 12.93 10.42 -14.24
C ASP A 3 14.05 9.46 -13.82
N LEU A 4 15.27 9.67 -14.33
CA LEU A 4 16.47 8.88 -14.00
C LEU A 4 16.84 8.88 -12.51
N LEU A 5 16.75 10.03 -11.83
CA LEU A 5 17.07 10.11 -10.40
C LEU A 5 16.00 9.40 -9.57
N GLN A 6 14.75 9.44 -10.02
CA GLN A 6 13.67 8.73 -9.37
C GLN A 6 13.81 7.21 -9.55
N GLU A 7 14.17 6.76 -10.76
CA GLU A 7 14.45 5.34 -11.04
C GLU A 7 15.62 4.83 -10.19
N LEU A 8 16.73 5.58 -10.14
CA LEU A 8 17.87 5.24 -9.29
C LEU A 8 17.46 5.13 -7.80
N GLY A 9 16.66 6.07 -7.31
CA GLY A 9 16.15 6.02 -5.94
C GLY A 9 15.26 4.80 -5.67
N ARG A 10 14.44 4.40 -6.65
CA ARG A 10 13.63 3.17 -6.57
C ARG A 10 14.52 1.93 -6.59
N ASP A 11 15.54 1.90 -7.42
CA ASP A 11 16.45 0.75 -7.52
C ASP A 11 17.25 0.53 -6.25
N ILE A 12 17.72 1.61 -5.59
CA ILE A 12 18.39 1.51 -4.29
C ILE A 12 17.47 0.81 -3.27
N VAL A 13 16.21 1.24 -3.16
CA VAL A 13 15.24 0.62 -2.23
C VAL A 13 14.90 -0.82 -2.65
N ARG A 14 14.85 -1.11 -3.95
CA ARG A 14 14.63 -2.48 -4.44
C ARG A 14 15.80 -3.41 -4.10
N GLN A 15 17.03 -2.89 -4.09
CA GLN A 15 18.25 -3.63 -3.75
C GLN A 15 18.34 -3.96 -2.25
N GLU A 16 17.70 -3.20 -1.36
CA GLU A 16 17.63 -3.53 0.09
C GLU A 16 17.09 -4.95 0.32
N CYS A 17 16.02 -5.29 -0.39
CA CYS A 17 15.51 -6.67 -0.44
C CYS A 17 14.80 -6.96 -1.77
N PRO A 18 15.48 -7.61 -2.72
CA PRO A 18 14.89 -7.89 -4.03
C PRO A 18 13.69 -8.83 -3.96
N LYS A 19 13.71 -9.78 -3.02
CA LYS A 19 12.73 -10.87 -2.91
C LYS A 19 11.54 -10.56 -2.01
N ASP A 20 11.72 -9.69 -1.01
CA ASP A 20 10.71 -9.44 0.02
C ASP A 20 10.40 -7.94 0.13
N PRO A 21 9.28 -7.46 -0.42
CA PRO A 21 8.89 -6.07 -0.31
C PRO A 21 8.62 -5.66 1.15
N GLY A 22 8.25 -6.59 2.04
CA GLY A 22 7.98 -6.31 3.45
C GLY A 22 9.19 -5.82 4.25
N LYS A 23 10.40 -6.02 3.69
CA LYS A 23 11.68 -5.62 4.30
C LYS A 23 12.31 -4.38 3.66
N ARG A 24 11.65 -3.79 2.66
CA ARG A 24 12.13 -2.56 2.02
C ARG A 24 11.71 -1.34 2.83
N SER A 25 12.50 -0.28 2.74
CA SER A 25 12.24 0.98 3.42
C SER A 25 11.05 1.74 2.85
N ARG A 26 10.79 1.59 1.54
CA ARG A 26 9.70 2.28 0.85
C ARG A 26 9.00 1.37 -0.15
N LEU A 27 7.68 1.53 -0.25
CA LEU A 27 6.85 0.83 -1.22
C LEU A 27 6.11 1.82 -2.13
N TRP A 28 6.04 1.51 -3.41
CA TRP A 28 5.33 2.31 -4.43
C TRP A 28 4.54 1.49 -5.45
N LEU A 29 4.85 0.19 -5.59
CA LEU A 29 4.11 -0.71 -6.45
C LEU A 29 2.84 -1.14 -5.72
N PHE A 30 1.69 -0.94 -6.35
CA PHE A 30 0.41 -1.27 -5.74
C PHE A 30 0.33 -2.75 -5.36
N GLU A 31 0.84 -3.65 -6.20
CA GLU A 31 0.87 -5.10 -5.94
C GLU A 31 1.71 -5.46 -4.70
N ASP A 32 2.86 -4.81 -4.53
CA ASP A 32 3.72 -5.03 -3.35
C ASP A 32 3.03 -4.50 -2.09
N ILE A 33 2.38 -3.34 -2.18
CA ILE A 33 1.66 -2.72 -1.06
C ILE A 33 0.46 -3.58 -0.67
N ASP A 34 -0.35 -4.00 -1.63
CA ASP A 34 -1.53 -4.84 -1.40
C ASP A 34 -1.14 -6.18 -0.79
N ASN A 35 -0.09 -6.83 -1.30
CA ASN A 35 0.43 -8.07 -0.72
C ASN A 35 0.92 -7.87 0.73
N VAL A 36 1.69 -6.81 0.99
CA VAL A 36 2.26 -6.53 2.31
C VAL A 36 1.17 -6.22 3.34
N LEU A 37 0.15 -5.45 2.95
CA LEU A 37 -0.97 -5.11 3.82
C LEU A 37 -1.92 -6.28 4.02
N THR A 38 -2.30 -7.00 2.95
CA THR A 38 -3.24 -8.12 3.02
C THR A 38 -2.66 -9.31 3.76
N LYS A 39 -1.37 -9.62 3.56
CA LYS A 39 -0.69 -10.73 4.25
C LYS A 39 -0.09 -10.31 5.59
N ASN A 40 -0.21 -9.03 5.96
CA ASN A 40 0.41 -8.45 7.15
C ASN A 40 1.91 -8.78 7.28
N THR A 41 2.62 -8.79 6.15
CA THR A 41 4.07 -9.07 6.10
C THR A 41 4.92 -7.80 6.24
N GLY A 42 4.28 -6.68 6.58
CA GLY A 42 4.98 -5.41 6.81
C GLY A 42 5.88 -5.51 8.03
N THR A 43 7.14 -5.12 7.88
CA THR A 43 8.09 -5.05 8.99
C THR A 43 8.36 -3.60 9.38
N LYS A 44 9.05 -3.39 10.51
CA LYS A 44 9.53 -2.06 10.93
C LYS A 44 10.49 -1.41 9.93
N ALA A 45 10.95 -2.14 8.92
CA ALA A 45 11.75 -1.60 7.83
C ALA A 45 10.96 -0.59 7.00
N ILE A 46 9.65 -0.80 6.79
CA ILE A 46 8.84 0.09 5.97
C ILE A 46 8.65 1.42 6.69
N GLN A 47 9.26 2.47 6.14
CA GLN A 47 9.18 3.84 6.63
C GLN A 47 8.20 4.70 5.82
N GLY A 48 7.88 4.32 4.58
CA GLY A 48 6.99 5.09 3.73
C GLY A 48 6.30 4.29 2.64
N ILE A 49 5.05 4.66 2.35
CA ILE A 49 4.22 4.05 1.31
C ILE A 49 3.67 5.15 0.40
N VAL A 50 3.86 4.99 -0.91
CA VAL A 50 3.33 5.91 -1.92
C VAL A 50 2.15 5.23 -2.61
N LEU A 51 0.93 5.68 -2.30
CA LEU A 51 -0.30 5.24 -2.95
C LEU A 51 -0.72 6.26 -4.02
N LYS A 52 -0.68 5.84 -5.29
CA LYS A 52 -1.35 6.59 -6.36
C LYS A 52 -2.83 6.21 -6.37
N LEU A 53 -3.63 6.93 -5.61
CA LEU A 53 -5.08 6.82 -5.70
C LEU A 53 -5.52 7.41 -7.05
N HIS A 54 -6.14 6.59 -7.89
CA HIS A 54 -6.93 7.13 -8.98
C HIS A 54 -8.10 7.90 -8.37
N GLU A 55 -8.50 9.00 -9.02
CA GLU A 55 -9.67 9.75 -8.58
C GLU A 55 -10.84 8.78 -8.34
N PRO A 56 -11.54 8.91 -7.21
CA PRO A 56 -12.66 8.04 -6.92
C PRO A 56 -13.64 8.15 -8.10
N LYS A 57 -13.90 7.02 -8.78
CA LYS A 57 -15.04 6.92 -9.70
C LYS A 57 -16.24 7.40 -8.92
N LYS A 58 -16.84 8.52 -9.38
CA LYS A 58 -17.89 9.32 -8.72
C LYS A 58 -18.54 8.59 -7.54
N ARG A 59 -18.38 9.16 -6.33
CA ARG A 59 -18.99 8.66 -5.09
C ARG A 59 -20.44 8.27 -5.36
N VAL A 60 -20.73 6.98 -5.43
CA VAL A 60 -22.08 6.51 -5.15
C VAL A 60 -22.31 6.79 -3.68
N PRO A 61 -23.44 7.41 -3.28
CA PRO A 61 -23.70 7.68 -1.88
C PRO A 61 -23.77 6.34 -1.13
N PHE A 62 -22.76 6.05 -0.31
CA PHE A 62 -22.81 4.97 0.66
C PHE A 62 -23.98 5.25 1.60
N LYS A 63 -25.03 4.43 1.52
CA LYS A 63 -26.15 4.52 2.47
C LYS A 63 -25.70 3.83 3.75
N ILE A 64 -25.85 4.51 4.87
CA ILE A 64 -25.51 4.02 6.22
C ILE A 64 -26.22 2.70 6.57
N VAL A 65 -27.30 2.35 5.87
CA VAL A 65 -28.04 1.08 6.03
C VAL A 65 -27.30 -0.17 5.55
N ASP A 66 -26.22 -0.05 4.77
CA ASP A 66 -25.44 -1.22 4.31
C ASP A 66 -24.46 -1.72 5.38
N ILE A 67 -24.25 -0.97 6.46
CA ILE A 67 -23.42 -1.38 7.60
C ILE A 67 -24.28 -2.16 8.61
N LYS A 68 -24.73 -3.35 8.23
CA LYS A 68 -25.36 -4.27 9.18
C LYS A 68 -24.26 -4.97 9.99
N PHE A 69 -23.69 -4.29 10.99
CA PHE A 69 -22.85 -4.94 12.01
C PHE A 69 -23.70 -5.98 12.75
N PRO A 70 -23.34 -7.27 12.76
CA PRO A 70 -24.00 -8.23 13.64
C PRO A 70 -23.49 -7.96 15.05
N ILE A 71 -24.19 -7.10 15.79
CA ILE A 71 -24.02 -7.03 17.24
C ILE A 71 -24.58 -8.36 17.76
N LYS A 72 -23.69 -9.26 18.14
CA LYS A 72 -24.06 -10.52 18.79
C LYS A 72 -24.44 -10.16 20.23
N GLU A 73 -25.72 -10.34 20.57
CA GLU A 73 -26.28 -10.14 21.90
C GLU A 73 -25.51 -10.94 22.96
N PHE A 74 -25.13 -10.27 24.05
CA PHE A 74 -24.91 -10.82 25.39
C PHE A 74 -25.45 -9.80 26.40
#